data_AF-A0ABD3Z1Q8-F1
#
_entry.id   AF-A0ABD3Z1Q8-F1
#
_cell.length_a   1.000
_cell.length_b   1.000
_cell.length_c   1.000
_cell.angle_alpha   90.00
_cell.angle_beta   90.00
_cell.angle_gamma   90.00
#
_symmetry.space_group_name_H-M   'P 1'
#
loop_
_entity.id
_entity.type
_entity.pdbx_description
1 polymer ?
#
loop_
_entity_poly.entity_id
_entity_poly.type
_entity_poly.pdbx_seq_one_letter_code
_entity_poly.pdbx_strand_id
1 'polypeptide(L)'
;MALISCFTATQGLQGVLTCLRDTEGMTSILVVVALLAGWIVVQYVACARRERRAWESRSGIPVPLVLFGGARHADAVHAFANREYYQVLLAELEKGLTEAGYALTRDESLRVTIPEADWLQISRRIIRARLCYTAPRVTEEAMQDSEDAAMNDGYAGSWLRLLIRGSERIGWYITRPENSQ
;
A
#
# COMPACT_ATOMS: atom_id res chain seq x y z
N MET A 1 32.31 -34.26 20.70
CA MET A 1 33.42 -35.25 20.74
C MET A 1 33.27 -36.24 19.58
N ALA A 2 33.71 -35.88 18.37
CA ALA A 2 33.76 -36.76 17.20
C ALA A 2 34.75 -36.25 16.14
N LEU A 3 35.89 -35.67 16.56
CA LEU A 3 36.91 -35.14 15.65
C LEU A 3 38.33 -35.65 15.94
N ILE A 4 38.49 -36.61 16.86
CA ILE A 4 39.82 -37.09 17.29
C ILE A 4 40.10 -38.53 16.82
N SER A 5 39.11 -39.26 16.28
CA SER A 5 39.34 -40.67 15.86
C SER A 5 40.03 -40.83 14.49
N CYS A 6 40.38 -39.76 13.79
CA CYS A 6 41.01 -39.85 12.46
C CYS A 6 42.55 -39.92 12.50
N PHE A 7 43.18 -39.76 13.67
CA PHE A 7 44.64 -39.64 13.76
C PHE A 7 45.37 -40.83 14.40
N THR A 8 44.66 -41.88 14.83
CA THR A 8 45.27 -43.03 15.52
C THR A 8 44.91 -44.36 14.88
N ALA A 9 45.29 -44.56 13.63
CA ALA A 9 45.40 -45.90 13.04
C ALA A 9 46.45 -45.88 11.92
N THR A 10 47.38 -46.82 12.00
CA THR A 10 48.61 -46.98 11.20
C THR A 10 48.35 -47.50 9.77
N GLN A 11 47.50 -46.82 9.00
CA GLN A 11 47.32 -47.09 7.57
C GLN A 11 47.15 -45.81 6.75
N GLY A 12 48.28 -45.25 6.31
CA GLY A 12 48.48 -44.62 5.00
C GLY A 12 47.60 -43.44 4.57
N LEU A 13 48.12 -42.65 3.62
CA LEU A 13 47.48 -41.52 2.95
C LEU A 13 46.07 -41.82 2.36
N GLN A 14 45.70 -43.11 2.26
CA GLN A 14 44.36 -43.58 1.87
C GLN A 14 43.26 -43.27 2.89
N GLY A 15 43.53 -43.28 4.21
CA GLY A 15 42.50 -43.02 5.23
C GLY A 15 42.03 -41.56 5.27
N VAL A 16 42.92 -40.62 4.95
CA VAL A 16 42.60 -39.18 4.86
C VAL A 16 41.84 -38.88 3.56
N LEU A 17 42.18 -39.56 2.47
CA LEU A 17 41.46 -39.44 1.19
C LEU A 17 40.04 -40.03 1.25
N THR A 18 39.78 -41.08 2.04
CA THR A 18 38.43 -41.63 2.21
C THR A 18 37.52 -40.71 3.05
N CYS A 19 38.04 -40.06 4.10
CA CYS A 19 37.25 -39.09 4.87
C CYS A 19 36.93 -37.79 4.10
N LEU A 20 37.84 -37.33 3.23
CA LEU A 20 37.57 -36.20 2.33
C LEU A 20 36.59 -36.59 1.20
N ARG A 21 36.68 -37.82 0.68
CA ARG A 21 35.78 -38.32 -0.37
C ARG A 21 34.34 -38.55 0.12
N ASP A 22 34.14 -38.87 1.40
CA ASP A 22 32.79 -38.99 2.00
C ASP A 22 32.12 -37.64 2.31
N THR A 23 32.88 -36.54 2.40
CA THR A 23 32.34 -35.21 2.70
C THR A 23 32.14 -34.33 1.46
N GLU A 24 32.89 -34.57 0.38
CA GLU A 24 32.70 -33.90 -0.93
C GLU A 24 31.47 -34.42 -1.70
N GLY A 25 31.17 -35.72 -1.60
CA GLY A 25 29.99 -36.29 -2.26
C GLY A 25 28.69 -35.76 -1.67
N MET A 26 28.59 -35.69 -0.35
CA MET A 26 27.35 -35.28 0.32
C MET A 26 27.06 -33.78 0.15
N THR A 27 28.09 -32.94 0.21
CA THR A 27 27.94 -31.49 0.00
C THR A 27 27.61 -31.16 -1.46
N SER A 28 28.25 -31.82 -2.43
CA SER A 28 27.93 -31.65 -3.85
C SER A 28 26.50 -32.12 -4.18
N ILE A 29 26.05 -33.24 -3.62
CA ILE A 29 24.66 -33.72 -3.78
C ILE A 29 23.67 -32.71 -3.19
N LEU A 30 23.93 -32.16 -2.00
CA LEU A 30 23.07 -31.16 -1.38
C LEU A 30 22.95 -29.88 -2.20
N VAL A 31 24.05 -29.42 -2.80
CA VAL A 31 24.04 -28.25 -3.71
C VAL A 31 23.21 -28.54 -4.96
N VAL A 32 23.35 -29.72 -5.56
CA VAL A 32 22.56 -30.11 -6.74
C VAL A 32 21.07 -30.20 -6.40
N VAL A 33 20.70 -30.77 -5.25
CA VAL A 33 19.30 -30.84 -4.79
C VAL A 33 18.74 -29.44 -4.54
N ALA A 34 19.50 -28.53 -3.93
CA ALA A 34 19.08 -27.16 -3.70
C ALA A 34 18.87 -26.39 -5.02
N LEU A 35 19.76 -26.58 -6.00
CA LEU A 35 19.63 -25.98 -7.34
C LEU A 35 18.41 -26.54 -8.08
N LEU A 36 18.15 -27.85 -8.00
CA LEU A 36 16.97 -28.48 -8.59
C LEU A 36 15.68 -27.98 -7.93
N ALA A 37 15.64 -27.86 -6.60
CA ALA A 37 14.51 -27.32 -5.88
C ALA A 37 14.25 -25.85 -6.27
N GLY A 38 15.31 -25.03 -6.33
CA GLY A 38 15.23 -23.65 -6.80
C GLY A 38 14.72 -23.56 -8.24
N TRP A 39 15.20 -24.41 -9.14
CA TRP A 39 14.74 -24.51 -10.52
C TRP A 39 13.25 -24.89 -10.60
N ILE A 40 12.82 -25.89 -9.83
CA ILE A 40 11.42 -26.32 -9.78
C ILE A 40 10.52 -25.19 -9.26
N VAL A 41 10.95 -24.46 -8.22
CA VAL A 41 10.21 -23.29 -7.70
C VAL A 41 10.10 -22.20 -8.77
N VAL A 42 11.19 -21.90 -9.50
CA VAL A 42 11.16 -20.93 -10.59
C VAL A 42 10.22 -21.38 -11.71
N GLN A 43 10.23 -22.67 -12.07
CA GLN A 43 9.31 -23.23 -13.07
C GLN A 43 7.86 -23.19 -12.59
N TYR A 44 7.60 -23.50 -11.33
CA TYR A 44 6.27 -23.42 -10.72
C TYR A 44 5.75 -21.98 -10.72
N VAL A 45 6.58 -21.01 -10.32
CA VAL A 45 6.23 -19.58 -10.34
C VAL A 45 6.04 -19.09 -11.77
N ALA A 46 6.87 -19.52 -12.72
CA ALA A 46 6.72 -19.19 -14.13
C ALA A 46 5.45 -19.80 -14.72
N CYS A 47 5.09 -21.04 -14.36
CA CYS A 47 3.86 -21.72 -14.76
C CYS A 47 2.63 -21.04 -14.15
N ALA A 48 2.64 -20.75 -12.86
CA ALA A 48 1.57 -20.02 -12.19
C ALA A 48 1.39 -18.61 -12.76
N ARG A 49 2.48 -17.93 -13.16
CA ARG A 49 2.42 -16.65 -13.87
C ARG A 49 1.85 -16.81 -15.28
N ARG A 50 2.19 -17.87 -16.01
CA ARG A 50 1.61 -18.19 -17.32
C ARG A 50 0.12 -18.52 -17.22
N GLU A 51 -0.30 -19.26 -16.21
CA GLU A 51 -1.71 -19.55 -15.94
C GLU A 51 -2.48 -18.29 -15.59
N ARG A 52 -1.93 -17.40 -14.75
CA ARG A 52 -2.56 -16.09 -14.48
C ARG A 52 -2.71 -15.25 -15.74
N ARG A 53 -1.65 -15.15 -16.57
CA ARG A 53 -1.71 -14.45 -17.86
C ARG A 53 -2.68 -15.10 -18.85
N ALA A 54 -2.78 -16.44 -18.85
CA ALA A 54 -3.71 -17.19 -19.68
C ALA A 54 -5.17 -17.05 -19.18
N TRP A 55 -5.36 -16.84 -17.88
CA TRP A 55 -6.66 -16.52 -17.27
C TRP A 55 -7.08 -15.09 -17.62
N GLU A 56 -6.14 -14.15 -17.61
CA GLU A 56 -6.33 -12.78 -18.09
C GLU A 56 -6.59 -12.70 -19.60
N SER A 57 -6.04 -13.64 -20.40
CA SER A 57 -6.22 -13.69 -21.86
C SER A 57 -7.37 -14.59 -22.34
N ARG A 58 -8.11 -15.27 -21.45
CA ARG A 58 -9.29 -16.07 -21.83
C ARG A 58 -10.49 -15.16 -22.09
N SER A 59 -10.54 -14.62 -23.30
CA SER A 59 -11.77 -14.14 -23.93
C SER A 59 -12.73 -15.33 -24.09
N GLY A 60 -13.62 -15.52 -23.10
CA GLY A 60 -14.61 -16.59 -23.14
C GLY A 60 -15.15 -17.06 -21.79
N ILE A 61 -14.60 -16.61 -20.64
CA ILE A 61 -15.29 -16.83 -19.36
C ILE A 61 -16.49 -15.88 -19.35
N PRO A 62 -17.75 -16.36 -19.24
CA PRO A 62 -18.88 -15.47 -19.07
C PRO A 62 -18.62 -14.66 -17.81
N VAL A 63 -18.50 -13.34 -17.95
CA VAL A 63 -18.40 -12.43 -16.81
C VAL A 63 -19.59 -12.78 -15.91
N PRO A 64 -19.36 -13.17 -14.64
CA PRO A 64 -20.46 -13.52 -13.75
C PRO A 64 -21.50 -12.41 -13.80
N LEU A 65 -22.74 -12.78 -14.10
CA LEU A 65 -23.83 -11.83 -14.26
C LEU A 65 -23.83 -10.92 -13.03
N VAL A 66 -23.72 -9.60 -13.23
CA VAL A 66 -23.73 -8.66 -12.12
C VAL A 66 -25.14 -8.69 -11.52
N LEU A 67 -25.25 -9.27 -10.33
CA LEU A 67 -26.52 -9.31 -9.60
C LEU A 67 -26.86 -7.90 -9.11
N PHE A 68 -28.07 -7.44 -9.44
CA PHE A 68 -28.61 -6.21 -8.87
C PHE A 68 -28.64 -6.31 -7.34
N GLY A 69 -28.04 -5.34 -6.66
CA GLY A 69 -27.89 -5.31 -5.20
C GLY A 69 -26.74 -6.18 -4.65
N GLY A 70 -25.99 -6.88 -5.50
CA GLY A 70 -24.78 -7.61 -5.09
C GLY A 70 -23.58 -6.70 -4.85
N ALA A 71 -22.51 -7.25 -4.25
CA ALA A 71 -21.30 -6.50 -3.89
C ALA A 71 -20.71 -5.69 -5.05
N ARG A 72 -20.56 -6.30 -6.23
CA ARG A 72 -20.06 -5.60 -7.43
C ARG A 72 -20.95 -4.43 -7.86
N HIS A 73 -22.27 -4.56 -7.71
CA HIS A 73 -23.19 -3.47 -8.01
C HIS A 73 -23.05 -2.35 -6.97
N ALA A 74 -22.96 -2.69 -5.69
CA ALA A 74 -22.73 -1.73 -4.62
C ALA A 74 -21.39 -0.98 -4.78
N ASP A 75 -20.30 -1.67 -5.14
CA ASP A 75 -18.99 -1.06 -5.41
C ASP A 75 -19.05 -0.09 -6.60
N ALA A 76 -19.76 -0.47 -7.67
CA ALA A 76 -19.95 0.38 -8.84
C ALA A 76 -20.77 1.64 -8.50
N VAL A 77 -21.88 1.49 -7.78
CA VAL A 77 -22.70 2.63 -7.32
C VAL A 77 -21.90 3.50 -6.35
N HIS A 78 -21.14 2.90 -5.43
CA HIS A 78 -20.29 3.63 -4.50
C HIS A 78 -19.23 4.45 -5.22
N ALA A 79 -18.51 3.84 -6.18
CA ALA A 79 -17.51 4.54 -6.98
C ALA A 79 -18.13 5.66 -7.80
N PHE A 80 -19.31 5.44 -8.40
CA PHE A 80 -20.01 6.47 -9.16
C PHE A 80 -20.48 7.63 -8.27
N ALA A 81 -21.26 7.33 -7.22
CA ALA A 81 -21.89 8.33 -6.37
C ALA A 81 -20.89 9.15 -5.54
N ASN A 82 -19.77 8.55 -5.13
CA ASN A 82 -18.80 9.25 -4.28
C ASN A 82 -17.65 9.87 -5.06
N ARG A 83 -17.52 9.61 -6.38
CA ARG A 83 -16.42 10.18 -7.16
C ARG A 83 -16.43 11.70 -7.13
N GLU A 84 -17.56 12.30 -7.47
CA GLU A 84 -17.69 13.76 -7.49
C GLU A 84 -17.50 14.35 -6.09
N TYR A 85 -18.12 13.73 -5.09
CA TYR A 85 -17.97 14.11 -3.69
C TYR A 85 -16.48 14.18 -3.26
N TYR A 86 -15.71 13.12 -3.50
CA TYR A 86 -14.29 13.12 -3.15
C TYR A 86 -13.46 14.07 -4.02
N GLN A 87 -13.83 14.28 -5.29
CA GLN A 87 -13.17 15.28 -6.12
C GLN A 87 -13.33 16.71 -5.56
N VAL A 88 -14.53 17.07 -5.09
CA VAL A 88 -14.77 18.36 -4.42
C VAL A 88 -13.92 18.49 -3.16
N LEU A 89 -13.90 17.46 -2.32
CA LEU A 89 -13.11 17.50 -1.08
C LEU A 89 -11.59 17.57 -1.33
N LEU A 90 -11.10 16.85 -2.34
CA LEU A 90 -9.69 16.90 -2.72
C LEU A 90 -9.29 18.27 -3.31
N ALA A 91 -10.18 18.90 -4.08
CA ALA A 91 -9.95 20.26 -4.57
C ALA A 91 -9.90 21.28 -3.42
N GLU A 92 -10.81 21.16 -2.43
CA GLU A 92 -10.78 22.03 -1.24
C GLU A 92 -9.57 21.75 -0.35
N LEU A 93 -9.09 20.51 -0.29
CA LEU A 93 -7.83 20.17 0.37
C LEU A 93 -6.65 20.85 -0.32
N GLU A 94 -6.50 20.70 -1.63
CA GLU A 94 -5.42 21.33 -2.40
C GLU A 94 -5.43 22.85 -2.22
N LYS A 95 -6.61 23.47 -2.31
CA LYS A 95 -6.77 24.91 -2.10
C LYS A 95 -6.40 25.32 -0.68
N GLY A 96 -6.87 24.60 0.34
CA GLY A 96 -6.54 24.86 1.74
C GLY A 96 -5.05 24.69 2.04
N LEU A 97 -4.40 23.69 1.46
CA LEU A 97 -2.96 23.48 1.56
C LEU A 97 -2.18 24.62 0.90
N THR A 98 -2.57 25.01 -0.30
CA THR A 98 -1.92 26.09 -1.05
C THR A 98 -2.01 27.43 -0.33
N GLU A 99 -3.20 27.77 0.19
CA GLU A 99 -3.42 28.99 0.97
C GLU A 99 -2.60 28.99 2.28
N ALA A 100 -2.36 27.82 2.87
CA ALA A 100 -1.50 27.66 4.05
C ALA A 100 0.01 27.54 3.71
N GLY A 101 0.40 27.70 2.44
CA GLY A 101 1.80 27.69 2.00
C GLY A 101 2.41 26.30 1.80
N TYR A 102 1.57 25.27 1.61
CA TYR A 102 1.99 23.91 1.26
C TYR A 102 1.81 23.65 -0.24
N ALA A 103 2.48 22.60 -0.72
CA ALA A 103 2.33 22.07 -2.07
C ALA A 103 2.13 20.54 -2.02
N LEU A 104 1.78 19.95 -3.17
CA LEU A 104 1.70 18.51 -3.35
C LEU A 104 2.90 18.02 -4.18
N THR A 105 3.46 16.89 -3.78
CA THR A 105 4.59 16.24 -4.46
C THR A 105 4.38 14.75 -4.63
N ARG A 106 5.08 14.17 -5.60
CA ARG A 106 5.19 12.72 -5.82
C ARG A 106 6.37 12.09 -5.09
N ASP A 107 7.27 12.90 -4.54
CA ASP A 107 8.44 12.42 -3.80
C ASP A 107 8.13 12.36 -2.29
N GLU A 108 8.11 11.14 -1.74
CA GLU A 108 7.85 10.90 -0.33
C GLU A 108 8.92 11.50 0.59
N SER A 109 10.17 11.61 0.12
CA SER A 109 11.28 12.12 0.94
C SER A 109 11.09 13.58 1.35
N LEU A 110 10.29 14.33 0.58
CA LEU A 110 9.97 15.73 0.80
C LEU A 110 8.72 15.93 1.66
N ARG A 111 8.11 14.85 2.17
CA ARG A 111 6.88 14.91 2.98
C ARG A 111 7.11 15.72 4.25
N VAL A 112 6.20 16.65 4.53
CA VAL A 112 6.17 17.43 5.76
C VAL A 112 4.97 17.09 6.64
N THR A 113 5.10 17.34 7.94
CA THR A 113 3.97 17.30 8.87
C THR A 113 3.35 18.68 9.01
N ILE A 114 2.01 18.74 8.94
CA ILE A 114 1.26 19.97 9.11
C ILE A 114 1.21 20.32 10.62
N PRO A 115 1.61 21.54 11.04
CA PRO A 115 1.43 22.02 12.40
C PRO A 115 -0.04 22.07 12.82
N GLU A 116 -0.31 22.02 14.12
CA GLU A 116 -1.68 21.95 14.65
C GLU A 116 -2.58 23.13 14.23
N ALA A 117 -2.03 24.35 14.17
CA ALA A 117 -2.79 25.53 13.75
C ALA A 117 -3.36 25.39 12.33
N ASP A 118 -2.50 25.04 11.37
CA ASP A 118 -2.89 24.81 9.97
C ASP A 118 -3.79 23.58 9.86
N TRP A 119 -3.51 22.54 10.66
CA TRP A 119 -4.33 21.33 10.71
C TRP A 119 -5.79 21.64 11.08
N LEU A 120 -6.01 22.47 12.12
CA LEU A 120 -7.35 22.87 12.55
C LEU A 120 -8.05 23.72 11.48
N GLN A 121 -7.34 24.66 10.87
CA GLN A 121 -7.89 25.52 9.82
C GLN A 121 -8.33 24.70 8.59
N ILE A 122 -7.47 23.80 8.11
CA ILE A 122 -7.76 22.95 6.95
C ILE A 122 -8.89 21.97 7.29
N SER A 123 -8.88 21.37 8.49
CA SER A 123 -9.92 20.43 8.93
C SER A 123 -11.31 21.08 8.90
N ARG A 124 -11.41 22.30 9.43
CA ARG A 124 -12.64 23.10 9.45
C ARG A 124 -13.17 23.34 8.04
N ARG A 125 -12.28 23.74 7.11
CA ARG A 125 -12.60 23.93 5.69
C ARG A 125 -13.17 22.66 5.04
N ILE A 126 -12.53 21.51 5.28
CA ILE A 126 -12.97 20.23 4.71
C ILE A 126 -14.36 19.85 5.20
N ILE A 127 -14.64 20.03 6.50
CA ILE A 127 -15.98 19.77 7.03
C ILE A 127 -17.01 20.70 6.42
N ARG A 128 -16.71 21.99 6.31
CA ARG A 128 -17.61 22.94 5.67
C ARG A 128 -17.94 22.52 4.23
N ALA A 129 -16.92 22.18 3.43
CA ALA A 129 -17.12 21.68 2.07
C ALA A 129 -17.99 20.43 2.01
N ARG A 130 -17.76 19.48 2.93
CA ARG A 130 -18.58 18.26 3.07
C ARG A 130 -20.03 18.59 3.39
N LEU A 131 -20.28 19.47 4.35
CA LEU A 131 -21.63 19.83 4.76
C LEU A 131 -22.37 20.58 3.64
N CYS A 132 -21.70 21.50 2.93
CA CYS A 132 -22.25 22.16 1.75
C CYS A 132 -22.65 21.16 0.65
N TYR A 133 -21.84 20.12 0.42
CA TYR A 133 -22.15 19.10 -0.58
C TYR A 133 -23.33 18.21 -0.16
N THR A 134 -23.34 17.76 1.10
CA THR A 134 -24.31 16.76 1.59
C THR A 134 -25.64 17.36 2.01
N ALA A 135 -25.65 18.63 2.42
CA ALA A 135 -26.82 19.31 2.96
C ALA A 135 -26.97 20.73 2.40
N PRO A 136 -27.14 20.92 1.08
CA PRO A 136 -27.05 22.23 0.42
C PRO A 136 -28.18 23.23 0.78
N ARG A 137 -29.19 22.81 1.56
CA ARG A 137 -30.37 23.62 1.91
C ARG A 137 -30.44 24.01 3.38
N VAL A 138 -29.41 23.70 4.16
CA VAL A 138 -29.36 24.12 5.58
C VAL A 138 -29.05 25.60 5.68
N THR A 139 -29.50 26.23 6.77
CA THR A 139 -29.16 27.62 7.06
C THR A 139 -27.68 27.76 7.41
N GLU A 140 -27.12 28.95 7.23
CA GLU A 140 -25.72 29.23 7.59
C GLU A 140 -25.46 29.00 9.09
N GLU A 141 -26.43 29.33 9.95
CA GLU A 141 -26.34 29.08 11.40
C GLU A 141 -26.22 27.59 11.71
N ALA A 142 -27.13 26.75 11.17
CA ALA A 142 -27.08 25.31 11.39
C ALA A 142 -25.83 24.66 10.77
N MET A 143 -25.31 25.25 9.68
CA MET A 143 -24.05 24.86 9.08
C MET A 143 -22.88 25.11 10.05
N GLN A 144 -22.83 26.30 10.62
CA GLN A 144 -21.77 26.70 11.54
C GLN A 144 -21.80 25.90 12.85
N ASP A 145 -22.99 25.64 13.39
CA ASP A 145 -23.17 24.76 14.55
C ASP A 145 -22.64 23.34 14.28
N SER A 146 -22.92 22.80 13.09
CA SER A 146 -22.45 21.47 12.68
C SER A 146 -20.93 21.44 12.48
N GLU A 147 -20.36 22.52 11.94
CA GLU A 147 -18.92 22.69 11.78
C GLU A 147 -18.21 22.75 13.14
N ASP A 148 -18.71 23.57 14.07
CA ASP A 148 -18.15 23.71 15.41
C ASP A 148 -18.26 22.41 16.22
N ALA A 149 -19.38 21.70 16.13
CA ALA A 149 -19.54 20.39 16.74
C ALA A 149 -18.48 19.38 16.24
N ALA A 150 -18.27 19.32 14.92
CA ALA A 150 -17.29 18.44 14.30
C ALA A 150 -15.83 18.82 14.62
N MET A 151 -15.56 20.10 14.90
CA MET A 151 -14.25 20.54 15.38
C MET A 151 -14.01 20.08 16.81
N ASN A 152 -15.02 20.22 17.68
CA ASN A 152 -14.92 19.95 19.11
C ASN A 152 -14.78 18.46 19.43
N ASP A 153 -15.41 17.56 18.67
CA ASP A 153 -15.32 16.11 18.87
C ASP A 153 -14.15 15.45 18.10
N GLY A 154 -13.37 16.24 17.35
CA GLY A 154 -12.25 15.77 16.54
C GLY A 154 -12.66 15.10 15.21
N TYR A 155 -13.94 15.06 14.89
CA TYR A 155 -14.45 14.49 13.63
C TYR A 155 -13.87 15.19 12.41
N ALA A 156 -13.68 16.52 12.47
CA ALA A 156 -13.07 17.30 11.40
C ALA A 156 -11.64 16.85 11.09
N GLY A 157 -10.82 16.67 12.13
CA GLY A 157 -9.46 16.15 11.97
C GLY A 157 -9.43 14.73 11.41
N SER A 158 -10.41 13.89 11.74
CA SER A 158 -10.50 12.54 11.18
C SER A 158 -10.71 12.54 9.66
N TRP A 159 -11.49 13.49 9.14
CA TRP A 159 -11.71 13.67 7.71
C TRP A 159 -10.47 14.18 6.98
N LEU A 160 -9.78 15.17 7.54
CA LEU A 160 -8.51 15.63 6.98
C LEU A 160 -7.50 14.48 6.90
N ARG A 161 -7.38 13.69 7.98
CA ARG A 161 -6.52 12.50 8.00
C ARG A 161 -6.91 11.46 6.95
N LEU A 162 -8.20 11.25 6.72
CA LEU A 162 -8.70 10.33 5.70
C LEU A 162 -8.26 10.78 4.30
N LEU A 163 -8.42 12.05 3.96
CA LEU A 163 -8.04 12.58 2.65
C LEU A 163 -6.52 12.53 2.44
N ILE A 164 -5.73 12.89 3.45
CA ILE A 164 -4.27 12.81 3.40
C ILE A 164 -3.83 11.36 3.17
N ARG A 165 -4.28 10.42 4.01
CA ARG A 165 -3.91 8.99 3.85
C ARG A 165 -4.40 8.40 2.53
N GLY A 166 -5.57 8.82 2.05
CA GLY A 166 -6.09 8.43 0.74
C GLY A 166 -5.18 8.91 -0.39
N SER A 167 -4.66 10.14 -0.29
CA SER A 167 -3.73 10.73 -1.24
C SER A 167 -2.35 10.03 -1.19
N GLU A 168 -1.84 9.75 0.02
CA GLU A 168 -0.57 9.04 0.21
C GLU A 168 -0.59 7.64 -0.42
N ARG A 169 -1.73 6.93 -0.33
CA ARG A 169 -1.91 5.60 -0.95
C ARG A 169 -1.75 5.59 -2.47
N ILE A 170 -1.96 6.73 -3.12
CA ILE A 170 -1.79 6.90 -4.57
C ILE A 170 -0.54 7.72 -4.91
N GLY A 171 0.37 7.88 -3.95
CA GLY A 171 1.67 8.52 -4.12
C GLY A 171 1.64 10.05 -4.18
N TRP A 172 0.71 10.69 -3.47
CA TRP A 172 0.70 12.14 -3.28
C TRP A 172 1.01 12.48 -1.83
N TYR A 173 1.99 13.37 -1.63
CA TYR A 173 2.45 13.81 -0.32
C TYR A 173 2.40 15.32 -0.20
N ILE A 174 2.24 15.81 1.02
CA ILE A 174 2.26 17.24 1.32
C ILE A 174 3.69 17.67 1.56
N THR A 175 4.11 18.77 0.96
CA THR A 175 5.45 19.33 1.09
C THR A 175 5.41 20.85 1.20
N ARG A 176 6.57 21.49 1.34
CA ARG A 176 6.72 22.94 1.20
C ARG A 176 7.29 23.26 -0.19
N PRO A 177 6.92 24.40 -0.80
CA PRO A 177 7.41 24.79 -2.12
C PRO A 177 8.94 24.83 -2.21
N GLU A 178 9.62 25.26 -1.14
CA GLU A 178 11.08 25.28 -1.05
C GLU A 178 11.76 23.91 -1.17
N ASN A 179 11.03 22.83 -0.86
CA ASN A 179 11.55 21.48 -0.89
C ASN A 179 11.32 20.79 -2.24
N SER A 180 10.50 21.35 -3.12
CA SER A 180 10.03 20.71 -4.38
C SER A 180 10.89 21.04 -5.61
N GLN A 181 12.06 21.67 -5.42
CA GLN A 181 13.03 21.98 -6.47
C GLN A 181 14.00 20.83 -6.68
#